data_AF-A0A967I4E6-F1
#
_entry.id   AF-A0A967I4E6-F1
#
_cell.length_a   1.000
_cell.length_b   1.000
_cell.length_c   1.000
_cell.angle_alpha   90.00
_cell.angle_beta   90.00
_cell.angle_gamma   90.00
#
_symmetry.space_group_name_H-M   'P 1'
#
loop_
_entity.id
_entity.type
_entity.pdbx_description
1 polymer ?
#
loop_
_entity_poly.entity_id
_entity_poly.type
_entity_poly.pdbx_seq_one_letter_code
_entity_poly.pdbx_strand_id
1 'polypeptide(L)'
;LTHSSFFTLDLDELKETAARIPWVATVKVQKAWPDTVVVTVEEYRPVAHWNNDRLVSIHGEIFAVPEARKLQGLPWLEGQDQRFDEVLERWNEFNQALMPHGL
;
A
#
# COMPACT_ATOMS: atom_id res chain seq x y z
N LEU A 1 40.85 8.92 2.05
CA LEU A 1 39.87 7.82 2.00
C LEU A 1 38.84 8.07 3.09
N THR A 2 37.72 8.68 2.75
CA THR A 2 36.67 9.12 3.69
C THR A 2 35.78 7.93 4.08
N HIS A 3 36.16 7.23 5.15
CA HIS A 3 35.45 6.05 5.68
C HIS A 3 34.32 6.39 6.68
N SER A 4 33.95 7.66 6.81
CA SER A 4 33.09 8.13 7.91
C SER A 4 31.59 8.25 7.59
N SER A 5 31.13 7.96 6.37
CA SER A 5 29.73 8.21 5.98
C SER A 5 28.79 7.00 6.07
N PHE A 6 29.31 5.76 6.09
CA PHE A 6 28.48 4.55 6.10
C PHE A 6 28.09 4.07 7.51
N PHE A 7 28.88 4.43 8.52
CA PHE A 7 28.58 4.07 9.91
C PHE A 7 27.48 4.94 10.54
N THR A 8 27.21 6.11 9.97
CA THR A 8 26.25 7.11 10.45
C THR A 8 24.94 7.15 9.68
N LEU A 9 24.74 6.31 8.66
CA LEU A 9 23.48 6.26 7.94
C LEU A 9 22.38 5.71 8.85
N ASP A 10 21.41 6.56 9.16
CA ASP A 10 20.22 6.21 9.92
C ASP A 10 19.27 5.41 9.02
N LEU A 11 19.20 4.10 9.28
CA LEU A 11 18.35 3.20 8.49
C LEU A 11 16.87 3.40 8.79
N ASP A 12 16.54 3.89 9.99
CA ASP A 12 15.17 4.18 10.38
C ASP A 12 14.68 5.44 9.68
N GLU A 13 15.51 6.49 9.58
CA GLU A 13 15.20 7.67 8.78
C GLU A 13 14.99 7.31 7.30
N LEU A 14 15.83 6.43 6.73
CA LEU A 14 15.67 5.95 5.36
C LEU A 14 14.37 5.17 5.18
N LYS A 15 14.05 4.29 6.14
CA LYS A 15 12.82 3.51 6.14
C LYS A 15 11.59 4.42 6.20
N GLU A 16 11.58 5.38 7.12
CA GLU A 16 10.49 6.35 7.27
C GLU A 16 10.32 7.21 6.02
N THR A 17 11.43 7.66 5.43
CA THR A 17 11.40 8.48 4.20
C THR A 17 10.81 7.70 3.04
N ALA A 18 11.23 6.44 2.84
CA ALA A 18 10.67 5.59 1.80
C ALA A 18 9.19 5.25 2.07
N ALA A 19 8.80 5.06 3.33
CA ALA A 19 7.41 4.76 3.71
C ALA A 19 6.45 5.94 3.51
N ARG A 20 6.95 7.17 3.37
CA ARG A 20 6.13 8.36 3.03
C ARG A 20 5.73 8.42 1.56
N ILE A 21 6.31 7.58 0.70
CA ILE A 21 5.95 7.51 -0.70
C ILE A 21 4.55 6.86 -0.80
N PRO A 22 3.53 7.55 -1.35
CA PRO A 22 2.13 7.12 -1.18
C PRO A 22 1.76 5.72 -1.68
N TRP A 23 2.48 5.18 -2.67
CA TRP A 23 2.21 3.85 -3.24
C TRP A 23 2.91 2.72 -2.47
N VAL A 24 3.73 3.04 -1.47
CA VAL A 24 4.53 2.08 -0.69
C VAL A 24 3.70 1.50 0.45
N ALA A 25 3.53 0.18 0.43
CA ALA A 25 2.87 -0.57 1.50
C ALA A 25 3.86 -0.92 2.62
N THR A 26 5.01 -1.47 2.26
CA THR A 26 6.02 -1.91 3.22
C THR A 26 7.41 -1.50 2.76
N VAL A 27 8.24 -1.08 3.71
CA VAL A 27 9.67 -0.84 3.50
C VAL A 27 10.50 -1.72 4.42
N LYS A 28 11.46 -2.42 3.83
CA LYS A 28 12.49 -3.17 4.55
C LYS A 28 13.86 -2.63 4.19
N VAL A 29 14.58 -2.15 5.20
CA VAL A 29 15.94 -1.63 5.07
C VAL A 29 16.89 -2.59 5.79
N GLN A 30 17.96 -3.03 5.12
CA GLN A 30 18.95 -3.93 5.70
C GLN A 30 20.37 -3.52 5.31
N LYS A 31 21.32 -3.68 6.23
CA LYS A 31 22.75 -3.55 5.90
C LYS A 31 23.20 -4.77 5.10
N ALA A 32 23.85 -4.53 3.98
CA ALA A 32 24.60 -5.50 3.22
C ALA A 32 26.09 -5.16 3.35
N TRP A 33 26.82 -5.97 4.10
CA TRP A 33 28.25 -5.77 4.34
C TRP A 33 29.05 -5.92 3.03
N PRO A 34 30.17 -5.18 2.86
CA PRO A 34 30.80 -4.29 3.84
C PRO A 34 30.25 -2.84 3.89
N ASP A 35 29.61 -2.35 2.83
CA ASP A 35 29.32 -0.91 2.64
C ASP A 35 28.04 -0.63 1.84
N THR A 36 27.08 -1.56 1.82
CA THR A 36 25.83 -1.40 1.06
C THR A 36 24.61 -1.37 1.99
N VAL A 37 23.57 -0.65 1.57
CA VAL A 37 22.24 -0.76 2.15
C VAL A 37 21.29 -1.26 1.08
N VAL A 38 20.52 -2.29 1.42
CA VAL A 38 19.47 -2.83 0.56
C VAL A 38 18.14 -2.31 1.08
N VAL A 39 17.39 -1.64 0.20
CA VAL A 39 16.02 -1.20 0.46
C VAL A 39 15.10 -2.03 -0.42
N THR A 40 14.20 -2.77 0.20
CA THR A 40 13.14 -3.51 -0.48
C THR A 40 11.82 -2.84 -0.17
N VAL A 41 11.04 -2.59 -1.23
CA VAL A 41 9.76 -1.91 -1.17
C VAL A 41 8.70 -2.83 -1.74
N GLU A 42 7.58 -2.93 -1.05
CA GLU A 42 6.37 -3.59 -1.55
C GLU A 42 5.32 -2.53 -1.85
N GLU A 43 4.72 -2.61 -3.03
CA GLU A 43 3.70 -1.67 -3.49
C GLU A 43 2.31 -2.09 -3.04
N TYR A 44 1.45 -1.12 -2.74
CA TYR A 44 0.03 -1.39 -2.63
C TYR A 44 -0.52 -1.86 -3.98
N ARG A 45 -1.29 -2.96 -3.95
CA ARG A 45 -2.08 -3.42 -5.10
C ARG A 45 -3.54 -3.06 -4.88
N PRO A 46 -4.10 -2.05 -5.58
CA PRO A 46 -5.48 -1.62 -5.37
C PRO A 46 -6.48 -2.63 -5.95
N VAL A 47 -7.60 -2.82 -5.24
CA VAL A 47 -8.73 -3.65 -5.68
C VAL A 47 -10.05 -2.90 -5.76
N ALA A 48 -10.17 -1.75 -5.10
CA ALA A 48 -11.36 -0.91 -5.12
C ALA A 48 -10.99 0.54 -4.80
N HIS A 49 -11.86 1.47 -5.19
CA HIS A 49 -11.89 2.82 -4.63
C HIS A 49 -12.65 2.81 -3.30
N TRP A 50 -12.18 3.59 -2.33
CA TRP A 50 -12.86 3.83 -1.06
C TRP A 50 -13.21 5.31 -0.92
N ASN A 51 -14.50 5.62 -0.94
CA ASN A 51 -15.00 6.98 -0.98
C ASN A 51 -14.37 7.77 -2.14
N ASN A 52 -13.82 8.96 -1.89
CA ASN A 52 -13.47 9.91 -2.95
C ASN A 52 -12.06 9.70 -3.54
N ASP A 53 -11.04 9.66 -2.70
CA ASP A 53 -9.62 9.79 -3.08
C ASP A 53 -8.73 8.71 -2.44
N ARG A 54 -9.35 7.67 -1.87
CA ARG A 54 -8.64 6.54 -1.25
C ARG A 54 -8.93 5.26 -2.02
N LEU A 55 -8.08 4.28 -1.79
CA LEU A 55 -8.10 2.97 -2.42
C LEU A 55 -8.09 1.91 -1.33
N VAL A 56 -8.61 0.74 -1.68
CA VAL A 56 -8.51 -0.47 -0.86
C VAL A 56 -7.45 -1.37 -1.48
N SER A 57 -6.50 -1.84 -0.68
CA SER A 57 -5.49 -2.81 -1.11
C SER A 57 -6.07 -4.23 -1.12
N ILE A 58 -5.41 -5.15 -1.84
CA ILE A 58 -5.71 -6.59 -1.78
C ILE A 58 -5.65 -7.17 -0.36
N HIS A 59 -4.98 -6.49 0.59
CA HIS A 59 -4.85 -6.93 1.97
C HIS A 59 -5.89 -6.28 2.90
N GLY A 60 -6.84 -5.53 2.33
CA GLY A 60 -7.89 -4.84 3.10
C GLY A 60 -7.40 -3.56 3.79
N GLU A 61 -6.35 -2.91 3.27
CA GLU A 61 -5.85 -1.66 3.83
C GLU A 61 -6.37 -0.47 3.04
N ILE A 62 -6.76 0.61 3.72
CA ILE A 62 -7.06 1.88 3.06
C ILE A 62 -5.77 2.67 2.87
N PHE A 63 -5.49 3.08 1.65
CA PHE A 63 -4.36 3.95 1.32
C PHE A 63 -4.77 5.05 0.34
N ALA A 64 -3.96 6.10 0.23
CA ALA A 64 -4.20 7.22 -0.68
C ALA A 64 -2.98 7.44 -1.57
N VAL A 65 -3.21 7.68 -2.85
CA VAL A 65 -2.17 8.05 -3.81
C VAL A 65 -2.61 9.27 -4.60
N PRO A 66 -1.66 10.10 -5.09
CA PRO A 66 -1.96 11.08 -6.11
C PRO A 66 -2.74 10.43 -7.27
N GLU A 67 -3.75 11.14 -7.76
CA GLU A 67 -4.58 10.68 -8.87
C GLU A 67 -5.32 9.34 -8.65
N ALA A 68 -5.54 8.90 -7.40
CA ALA A 68 -6.27 7.65 -7.10
C ALA A 68 -7.53 7.46 -7.97
N ARG A 69 -8.36 8.51 -8.09
CA ARG A 69 -9.59 8.53 -8.90
C ARG A 69 -9.42 8.27 -10.41
N LYS A 70 -8.20 8.43 -10.96
CA LYS A 70 -7.92 8.14 -12.37
C LYS A 70 -7.74 6.64 -12.64
N LEU A 71 -7.58 5.81 -11.60
CA LEU A 71 -7.48 4.36 -11.75
C LEU A 71 -8.80 3.78 -12.24
N GLN A 72 -8.77 3.14 -13.39
CA GLN A 72 -9.93 2.52 -14.05
C GLN A 72 -9.99 1.02 -13.74
N GLY A 73 -11.16 0.42 -13.98
CA GLY A 73 -11.36 -1.02 -13.79
C GLY A 73 -11.47 -1.44 -12.32
N LEU A 74 -11.55 -0.49 -11.40
CA LEU A 74 -11.78 -0.75 -9.97
C LEU A 74 -13.23 -0.42 -9.60
N PRO A 75 -13.93 -1.28 -8.84
CA PRO A 75 -15.22 -0.96 -8.27
C PRO A 75 -15.12 0.18 -7.26
N TRP A 76 -16.24 0.85 -7.02
CA TRP A 76 -16.37 1.91 -6.02
C TRP A 76 -17.08 1.38 -4.78
N LEU A 77 -16.42 1.50 -3.63
CA LEU A 77 -16.96 1.20 -2.32
C LEU A 77 -17.12 2.52 -1.55
N GLU A 78 -18.27 2.70 -0.91
CA GLU A 78 -18.59 3.90 -0.15
C GLU A 78 -19.12 3.55 1.24
N GLY A 79 -18.72 4.34 2.23
CA GLY A 79 -19.17 4.13 3.60
C GLY A 79 -18.45 5.04 4.61
N GLN A 80 -18.95 5.00 5.85
CA GLN A 80 -18.25 5.62 6.97
C GLN A 80 -17.01 4.77 7.31
N ASP A 81 -15.89 5.41 7.64
CA ASP A 81 -14.63 4.70 7.92
C ASP A 81 -14.76 3.66 9.04
N GLN A 82 -15.59 3.92 10.05
CA GLN A 82 -15.87 2.98 11.15
C GLN A 82 -16.56 1.68 10.70
N ARG A 83 -17.15 1.68 9.49
CA ARG A 83 -17.85 0.54 8.89
C ARG A 83 -17.08 -0.05 7.71
N PHE A 84 -15.82 0.33 7.53
CA PHE A 84 -15.00 -0.17 6.44
C PHE A 84 -14.97 -1.70 6.38
N ASP A 85 -14.71 -2.35 7.51
CA ASP A 85 -14.66 -3.82 7.59
C ASP A 85 -15.99 -4.46 7.18
N GLU A 86 -17.13 -3.90 7.63
CA GLU A 86 -18.47 -4.37 7.26
C GLU A 86 -18.73 -4.24 5.75
N VAL A 87 -18.31 -3.12 5.14
CA VAL A 87 -18.49 -2.90 3.70
C VAL A 87 -17.59 -3.86 2.89
N LEU A 88 -16.36 -4.07 3.34
CA LEU A 88 -15.42 -4.97 2.68
C LEU A 88 -15.88 -6.42 2.74
N GLU A 89 -16.40 -6.86 3.89
CA GLU A 89 -16.98 -8.19 4.07
C GLU A 89 -18.13 -8.44 3.10
N ARG A 90 -19.11 -7.52 3.07
CA ARG A 90 -20.26 -7.63 2.16
C ARG A 90 -19.86 -7.62 0.69
N TRP A 91 -18.87 -6.81 0.33
CA TRP A 91 -18.36 -6.78 -1.04
C TRP A 91 -17.71 -8.11 -1.43
N ASN A 92 -16.93 -8.72 -0.52
CA ASN A 92 -16.33 -10.04 -0.75
C ASN A 92 -17.39 -11.13 -0.92
N GLU A 93 -18.43 -11.14 -0.08
CA GLU A 93 -19.57 -12.07 -0.19
C GLU A 93 -20.26 -11.93 -1.55
N PHE A 94 -20.52 -10.68 -1.96
CA PHE A 94 -21.18 -10.38 -3.22
C PHE A 94 -20.34 -10.82 -4.42
N ASN A 95 -19.04 -10.47 -4.45
CA ASN A 95 -18.13 -10.91 -5.52
C ASN A 95 -18.05 -12.44 -5.60
N GLN A 96 -17.98 -13.13 -4.45
CA GLN A 96 -17.90 -14.58 -4.44
C GLN A 96 -19.19 -15.24 -4.97
N ALA A 97 -20.36 -14.63 -4.73
CA ALA A 97 -21.62 -15.09 -5.28
C ALA A 97 -21.73 -14.86 -6.80
N LEU A 98 -21.06 -13.85 -7.35
CA LEU A 98 -21.09 -13.52 -8.78
C LEU A 98 -20.05 -14.27 -9.61
N MET A 99 -18.91 -14.67 -9.01
CA MET A 99 -17.84 -15.41 -9.68
C MET A 99 -18.32 -16.63 -10.51
N PRO A 100 -19.25 -17.48 -10.02
CA PRO A 100 -19.77 -18.61 -10.80
C PRO A 100 -20.53 -18.22 -12.07
N HIS A 101 -20.96 -16.96 -12.17
CA HIS A 101 -21.76 -16.43 -13.27
C HIS A 101 -20.92 -15.63 -14.28
N GLY A 102 -19.60 -15.53 -14.08
CA GLY A 102 -18.70 -14.82 -14.99
C GLY A 102 -18.86 -13.29 -14.95
N LEU A 103 -19.37 -12.77 -13.83
CA LEU A 103 -19.56 -11.35 -13.53
C LEU A 103 -18.72 -10.94 -12.32
#